data_AF-A0A847UQB3-F1
#
_entry.id   AF-A0A847UQB3-F1
#
_cell.length_a   1.000
_cell.length_b   1.000
_cell.length_c   1.000
_cell.angle_alpha   90.00
_cell.angle_beta   90.00
_cell.angle_gamma   90.00
#
_symmetry.space_group_name_H-M   'P 1'
#
loop_
_entity.id
_entity.type
_entity.pdbx_description
1 polymer ?
#
loop_
_entity_poly.entity_id
_entity_poly.type
_entity_poly.pdbx_seq_one_letter_code
_entity_poly.pdbx_strand_id
1 'polypeptide(L)'
;MNKRYSGDWMVLADDRILEYLSEVETATPGEMVKSGFVRYSNGYISARCQKMSEKGLVNNLGRGVYAITERGEQYLRGEIDTSEDAPDRVESSTEKRPSAGDTKENV
;
A
#
# COMPACT_ATOMS: atom_id res chain seq x y z
N MET A 1 1.50 3.36 13.68
CA MET A 1 1.12 2.60 12.47
C MET A 1 -0.18 3.20 11.99
N ASN A 2 -0.21 3.74 10.77
CA ASN A 2 -1.40 4.39 10.22
C ASN A 2 -2.45 3.35 9.86
N LYS A 3 -3.73 3.73 9.86
CA LYS A 3 -4.82 2.86 9.37
C LYS A 3 -4.63 2.63 7.87
N ARG A 4 -4.57 1.37 7.45
CA ARG A 4 -4.55 0.98 6.03
C ARG A 4 -5.96 0.69 5.54
N TYR A 5 -6.22 1.01 4.28
CA TYR A 5 -7.51 0.83 3.61
C TYR A 5 -7.36 -0.28 2.57
N SER A 6 -7.38 -1.51 3.06
CA SER A 6 -7.19 -2.72 2.25
C SER A 6 -8.47 -3.06 1.50
N GLY A 7 -8.39 -3.23 0.18
CA GLY A 7 -9.48 -3.78 -0.61
C GLY A 7 -9.74 -5.25 -0.28
N ASP A 8 -10.97 -5.71 -0.53
CA ASP A 8 -11.43 -7.09 -0.24
C ASP A 8 -10.59 -8.20 -0.88
N TRP A 9 -9.81 -7.85 -1.90
CA TRP A 9 -8.93 -8.78 -2.62
C TRP A 9 -7.58 -9.01 -1.93
N MET A 10 -7.23 -8.19 -0.93
CA MET A 10 -6.00 -8.27 -0.14
C MET A 10 -6.11 -9.27 1.01
N VAL A 11 -4.96 -9.78 1.43
CA VAL A 11 -4.82 -10.68 2.58
C VAL A 11 -3.63 -10.25 3.44
N LEU A 12 -3.52 -10.78 4.67
CA LEU A 12 -2.41 -10.43 5.57
C LEU A 12 -1.02 -10.66 4.97
N ALA A 13 -0.87 -11.63 4.07
CA ALA A 13 0.39 -11.87 3.37
C ALA A 13 0.85 -10.68 2.52
N ASP A 14 -0.08 -9.95 1.90
CA ASP A 14 0.25 -8.79 1.06
C ASP A 14 0.88 -7.68 1.88
N ASP A 15 0.31 -7.39 3.05
CA ASP A 15 0.86 -6.42 4.00
C ASP A 15 2.28 -6.79 4.42
N ARG A 16 2.53 -8.07 4.74
CA ARG A 16 3.89 -8.52 5.12
C ARG A 16 4.87 -8.44 3.95
N ILE A 17 4.42 -8.70 2.72
CA ILE A 17 5.27 -8.59 1.53
C ILE A 17 5.60 -7.13 1.25
N LEU A 18 4.61 -6.23 1.29
CA LEU A 18 4.82 -4.80 1.06
C LEU A 18 5.72 -4.19 2.14
N GLU A 19 5.49 -4.49 3.42
CA GLU A 19 6.37 -4.05 4.51
C GLU A 19 7.80 -4.55 4.36
N TYR A 20 7.99 -5.78 3.87
CA TYR A 20 9.34 -6.28 3.61
C TYR A 20 9.99 -5.52 2.45
N LEU A 21 9.25 -5.32 1.35
CA LEU A 21 9.70 -4.60 0.16
C LEU A 21 9.84 -3.08 0.36
N SER A 22 9.29 -2.49 1.43
CA SER A 22 9.55 -1.08 1.77
C SER A 22 10.89 -0.90 2.50
N GLU A 23 11.39 -1.95 3.15
CA GLU A 23 12.67 -1.93 3.86
C GLU A 23 13.86 -2.33 2.96
N VAL A 24 13.59 -2.99 1.83
CA VAL A 24 14.60 -3.46 0.88
C VAL A 24 14.29 -2.99 -0.53
N GLU A 25 15.31 -2.71 -1.33
CA GLU A 25 15.09 -2.17 -2.70
C GLU A 25 14.36 -3.17 -3.62
N THR A 26 14.76 -4.44 -3.59
CA THR A 26 14.14 -5.51 -4.38
C THR A 26 14.24 -6.84 -3.65
N ALA A 27 13.33 -7.77 -3.93
CA ALA A 27 13.43 -9.15 -3.44
C ALA A 27 12.66 -10.15 -4.30
N THR A 28 13.11 -11.40 -4.25
CA THR A 28 12.39 -12.57 -4.73
C THR A 28 11.53 -13.19 -3.62
N PRO A 29 10.47 -13.96 -3.96
CA PRO A 29 9.71 -14.74 -2.97
C PRO A 29 10.59 -15.64 -2.09
N GLY A 30 11.68 -16.18 -2.65
CA GLY A 30 12.61 -17.02 -1.90
C GLY A 30 13.37 -16.24 -0.82
N GLU A 31 13.79 -15.01 -1.10
CA GLU A 31 14.43 -14.12 -0.13
C GLU A 31 13.44 -13.69 0.96
N MET A 32 12.19 -13.38 0.58
CA MET A 32 11.11 -13.07 1.53
C MET A 32 10.87 -14.21 2.52
N VAL A 33 10.83 -15.47 2.06
CA VAL A 33 10.74 -16.64 2.97
C VAL A 33 11.96 -16.72 3.89
N LYS A 34 13.17 -16.61 3.32
CA LYS A 34 14.43 -16.73 4.07
C LYS A 34 14.59 -15.66 5.15
N SER A 35 14.00 -14.48 4.95
CA SER A 35 14.00 -13.41 5.95
C SER A 35 13.35 -13.81 7.29
N GLY A 36 12.43 -14.79 7.27
CA GLY A 36 11.61 -15.14 8.43
C GLY A 36 10.55 -14.08 8.81
N PHE A 37 10.51 -12.95 8.10
CA PHE A 37 9.49 -11.90 8.26
C PHE A 37 8.20 -12.28 7.52
N VAL A 38 8.32 -12.67 6.24
CA VAL A 38 7.20 -13.15 5.42
C VAL A 38 7.04 -14.66 5.60
N ARG A 39 6.25 -15.06 6.61
CA ARG A 39 6.10 -16.47 7.03
C ARG A 39 5.03 -17.24 6.23
N TYR A 40 5.13 -17.18 4.91
CA TYR A 40 4.28 -17.93 3.97
C TYR A 40 5.13 -18.80 3.05
N SER A 41 4.51 -19.72 2.31
CA SER A 41 5.25 -20.54 1.34
C SER A 41 5.70 -19.69 0.14
N ASN A 42 6.83 -20.05 -0.46
CA ASN A 42 7.39 -19.34 -1.62
C ASN A 42 6.39 -19.23 -2.78
N GLY A 43 5.71 -20.35 -3.12
CA GLY A 43 4.70 -20.35 -4.19
C GLY A 43 3.50 -19.44 -3.88
N TYR A 44 3.06 -19.38 -2.62
CA TYR A 44 1.97 -18.48 -2.22
C TYR A 44 2.39 -17.01 -2.32
N ILE A 45 3.59 -16.68 -1.83
CA ILE A 45 4.16 -15.32 -1.96
C ILE A 45 4.26 -14.92 -3.44
N SER A 46 4.72 -15.81 -4.31
CA SER A 46 4.80 -15.53 -5.75
C SER A 46 3.43 -15.20 -6.36
N ALA A 47 2.39 -15.97 -6.03
CA ALA A 47 1.03 -15.70 -6.49
C ALA A 47 0.49 -14.37 -5.95
N ARG A 48 0.81 -14.01 -4.71
CA ARG A 48 0.45 -12.71 -4.12
C ARG A 48 1.17 -11.54 -4.79
N CYS A 49 2.48 -11.67 -5.04
CA CYS A 49 3.24 -10.64 -5.75
C CYS A 49 2.69 -10.42 -7.18
N GLN A 50 2.27 -11.47 -7.88
CA GLN A 50 1.63 -11.34 -9.19
C GLN A 50 0.32 -10.53 -9.10
N LYS A 51 -0.57 -10.91 -8.17
CA LYS A 51 -1.84 -10.18 -7.98
C LYS A 51 -1.62 -8.72 -7.59
N MET A 52 -0.68 -8.44 -6.68
CA MET A 52 -0.34 -7.07 -6.31
C MET A 52 0.29 -6.28 -7.45
N SER A 53 0.98 -6.96 -8.38
CA SER A 53 1.53 -6.32 -9.57
C SER A 53 0.44 -5.94 -10.56
N GLU A 54 -0.57 -6.79 -10.76
CA GLU A 54 -1.77 -6.45 -11.54
C GLU A 54 -2.52 -5.24 -10.94
N LYS A 55 -2.45 -5.08 -9.62
CA LYS A 55 -3.02 -3.94 -8.90
C LYS A 55 -2.04 -2.76 -8.76
N GLY A 56 -0.82 -2.84 -9.32
CA GLY A 56 0.15 -1.75 -9.30
C GLY A 56 0.74 -1.40 -7.92
N LEU A 57 0.65 -2.28 -6.91
CA LEU A 57 1.31 -2.08 -5.60
C LEU A 57 2.78 -2.53 -5.61
N VAL A 58 3.15 -3.44 -6.52
CA VAL A 58 4.54 -3.88 -6.74
C VAL A 58 4.86 -3.96 -8.23
N ASN A 59 6.11 -3.72 -8.59
CA ASN A 59 6.63 -3.94 -9.94
C ASN A 59 7.30 -5.30 -10.03
N ASN A 60 7.00 -6.07 -11.07
CA ASN A 60 7.75 -7.27 -11.44
C ASN A 60 8.90 -6.86 -12.38
N LEU A 61 10.13 -6.96 -11.89
CA LEU A 61 11.35 -6.59 -12.63
C LEU A 61 11.88 -7.75 -13.50
N GLY A 62 11.17 -8.87 -13.54
CA GLY A 62 11.54 -10.08 -14.26
C GLY A 62 12.18 -11.13 -13.36
N ARG A 63 12.12 -12.40 -13.79
CA ARG A 63 12.68 -13.56 -13.07
C ARG A 63 12.21 -13.71 -11.61
N GLY A 64 11.04 -13.16 -11.29
CA GLY A 64 10.47 -13.20 -9.94
C GLY A 64 11.08 -12.21 -8.95
N VAL A 65 11.80 -11.20 -9.44
CA VAL A 65 12.26 -10.06 -8.64
C VAL A 65 11.15 -9.01 -8.59
N TYR A 66 10.81 -8.56 -7.38
CA TYR A 66 9.78 -7.56 -7.14
C TYR A 66 10.33 -6.35 -6.37
N ALA A 67 9.76 -5.18 -6.64
CA ALA A 67 10.00 -3.94 -5.92
C ALA A 67 8.66 -3.29 -5.56
N ILE A 68 8.57 -2.61 -4.42
CA ILE A 68 7.37 -1.82 -4.09
C ILE A 68 7.24 -0.61 -5.02
N THR A 69 6.01 -0.23 -5.37
CA THR A 69 5.75 1.00 -6.14
C THR A 69 5.45 2.17 -5.21
N GLU A 70 5.44 3.40 -5.76
CA GLU A 70 4.96 4.57 -5.02
C GLU A 70 3.53 4.37 -4.49
N ARG A 71 2.65 3.74 -5.28
CA ARG A 71 1.29 3.38 -4.87
C ARG A 71 1.30 2.40 -3.69
N GLY A 72 2.18 1.39 -3.71
CA GLY A 72 2.38 0.46 -2.59
C GLY A 72 2.81 1.17 -1.31
N GLU A 73 3.74 2.11 -1.42
CA GLU A 73 4.21 2.95 -0.31
C GLU A 73 3.10 3.84 0.26
N GLN A 74 2.31 4.50 -0.60
CA GLN A 74 1.13 5.28 -0.19
C GLN A 74 0.11 4.41 0.56
N TYR A 75 -0.13 3.18 0.10
CA TYR A 75 -0.99 2.23 0.82
C TYR A 75 -0.44 1.91 2.22
N LEU A 76 0.86 1.65 2.35
CA LEU A 76 1.49 1.38 3.64
C LEU A 76 1.36 2.56 4.62
N ARG A 77 1.39 3.80 4.10
CA ARG A 77 1.17 5.04 4.86
C ARG A 77 -0.30 5.35 5.13
N GLY A 78 -1.24 4.61 4.54
CA GLY A 78 -2.67 4.82 4.70
C GLY A 78 -3.21 6.02 3.92
N GLU A 79 -2.56 6.39 2.82
CA GLU A 79 -2.90 7.55 1.99
C GLU A 79 -3.90 7.22 0.87
N ILE A 80 -4.01 5.95 0.50
CA ILE A 80 -4.91 5.45 -0.55
C ILE A 80 -5.76 4.28 -0.04
N ASP A 81 -6.93 4.11 -0.68
CA ASP A 81 -7.78 2.93 -0.58
C ASP A 81 -7.52 2.01 -1.77
N THR A 82 -7.32 0.72 -1.52
CA THR A 82 -7.02 -0.26 -2.57
C THR A 82 -8.24 -1.07 -3.03
N SER A 83 -9.45 -0.73 -2.56
CA SER A 83 -10.70 -1.33 -3.02
C SER A 83 -10.93 -1.14 -4.52
N GLU A 84 -11.52 -2.12 -5.19
CA GLU A 84 -11.69 -2.08 -6.66
C GLU A 84 -12.59 -0.93 -7.13
N ASP A 85 -13.57 -0.54 -6.30
CA ASP A 85 -14.55 0.50 -6.61
C ASP A 85 -14.20 1.88 -6.02
N ALA A 86 -13.04 2.01 -5.38
CA ALA A 86 -12.59 3.25 -4.76
C ALA A 86 -11.48 3.92 -5.60
N PRO A 87 -11.48 5.26 -5.72
CA PRO A 87 -10.32 5.97 -6.23
C PRO A 87 -9.14 5.87 -5.25
N ASP A 88 -7.91 5.99 -5.74
CA ASP A 88 -6.66 6.05 -4.95
C ASP A 88 -6.58 7.34 -4.12
N ARG A 89 -7.44 7.47 -3.13
CA ARG A 89 -7.46 8.57 -2.17
C ARG A 89 -8.22 8.14 -0.93
N VAL A 90 -7.73 8.57 0.22
CA VAL A 90 -8.50 8.54 1.46
C VAL A 90 -9.07 9.94 1.65
N GLU A 91 -10.39 10.06 1.72
CA GLU A 91 -11.04 11.31 2.10
C GLU A 91 -10.58 11.63 3.54
N SER A 92 -9.73 12.65 3.69
CA SER A 92 -9.30 13.07 5.02
C SER A 92 -10.51 13.66 5.73
N SER A 93 -11.03 12.96 6.73
CA SER A 93 -12.11 13.48 7.58
C SER A 93 -11.66 14.60 8.52
N THR A 94 -10.69 15.43 8.10
CA THR A 94 -10.18 16.57 8.85
C THR A 94 -10.62 17.86 8.15
N GLU A 95 -11.92 18.12 8.14
CA GLU A 95 -12.40 19.47 7.84
C GLU A 95 -13.52 19.89 8.78
N LYS A 96 -13.15 20.67 9.81
CA LYS A 96 -13.90 21.88 10.16
C LYS A 96 -13.10 22.77 11.12
N ARG A 97 -12.27 23.67 10.58
CA ARG A 97 -12.08 24.97 11.22
C ARG A 97 -13.02 25.95 10.52
N PRO A 98 -14.05 26.51 11.18
CA PRO A 98 -14.68 27.69 10.63
C PRO A 98 -13.66 28.82 10.76
N SER A 99 -12.99 29.19 9.66
CA SER A 99 -12.41 30.52 9.59
C SER A 99 -13.60 31.46 9.44
N ALA A 100 -14.02 32.06 10.55
CA ALA A 100 -14.98 33.14 10.55
C ALA A 100 -14.51 34.18 9.53
N GLY A 101 -15.38 34.49 8.57
CA GLY A 101 -15.18 35.66 7.73
C GLY A 101 -15.34 36.88 8.60
N ASP A 102 -14.27 37.63 8.81
CA ASP A 102 -14.37 39.01 9.24
C ASP A 102 -14.80 39.85 8.03
N THR A 103 -16.10 40.13 8.01
CA THR A 103 -16.77 41.09 7.12
C THR A 103 -16.05 42.43 7.18
N LYS A 104 -15.59 42.91 6.02
CA LYS A 104 -15.42 44.35 5.82
C LYS A 104 -16.79 44.96 5.51
N GLU A 105 -17.23 45.95 6.29
CA GLU A 105 -17.76 47.24 5.79
C GLU A 105 -18.25 48.17 6.93
N ASN A 106 -17.72 49.40 6.87
CA ASN A 106 -18.26 50.73 7.24
C ASN A 106 -18.99 50.98 8.57
N VAL A 107 -18.50 51.92 9.39
CA VAL A 107 -18.81 53.38 9.38
C VAL A 107 -17.63 54.15 9.97
#